data_AF-G9G206-F1
#
_entry.id   AF-G9G206-F1
#
_cell.length_a   1.000
_cell.length_b   1.000
_cell.length_c   1.000
_cell.angle_alpha   90.00
_cell.angle_beta   90.00
_cell.angle_gamma   90.00
#
_symmetry.space_group_name_H-M   'P 1'
#
loop_
_entity.id
_entity.type
_entity.pdbx_description
1 polymer ?
#
loop_
_entity_poly.entity_id
_entity_poly.type
_entity_poly.pdbx_seq_one_letter_code
_entity_poly.pdbx_strand_id
1 'polypeptide(L)'
;MAESCPGTTKSSLEGIQAWYIRDETYSAALAELVNAQKKSPLAAFWGDGTTSSSDGQNFRVGSHGRYAGQVNLKYGQDPSVQIYTHISDQYSPFYTKVISRVRDSTHVLDGLLYHETDLEITEHYTDTAGFTEHVFALMHLLGFAFAPRIRDLHDKRLFIHGKAELYQGLQSIISTTSLNLKEIETHWHEVLRLASSIKQGTVTASLMMKKLASYPKQNGLAKALREIGRIERSLFMLDWFRDPLLRRRVQAGLNKGEARNALARAVFMHRLGEIRDRGLENQSYRASGLTLLTAAISLWNTVYIERAIDSLRRKGIPINEQLITHLSPLGWEHINLSGDYVWRTNLKLGQGKYRALRSVNSNMYKKQA
;
A
#
# COMPACT_ATOMS: atom_id res chain seq x y z
N MET A 1 1.51 10.00 -28.40
CA MET A 1 0.30 10.11 -27.56
C MET A 1 -0.78 10.92 -28.26
N ALA A 2 -0.58 12.20 -28.60
CA ALA A 2 -1.54 12.93 -29.44
C ALA A 2 -1.83 12.20 -30.78
N GLU A 3 -0.79 11.68 -31.43
CA GLU A 3 -0.93 10.87 -32.66
C GLU A 3 -1.66 9.53 -32.46
N SER A 4 -1.61 8.97 -31.24
CA SER A 4 -2.18 7.66 -30.90
C SER A 4 -3.57 7.77 -30.25
N CYS A 5 -4.11 8.99 -30.13
CA CYS A 5 -5.38 9.31 -29.49
C CYS A 5 -6.18 10.26 -30.40
N PRO A 6 -6.97 9.71 -31.35
CA PRO A 6 -7.78 10.53 -32.26
C PRO A 6 -8.64 11.56 -31.50
N GLY A 7 -8.60 12.81 -31.93
CA GLY A 7 -9.31 13.93 -31.28
C GLY A 7 -8.54 14.65 -30.16
N THR A 8 -7.31 14.23 -29.86
CA THR A 8 -6.45 14.89 -28.85
C THR A 8 -5.33 15.68 -29.53
N THR A 9 -5.19 16.97 -29.20
CA THR A 9 -4.10 17.81 -29.73
C THR A 9 -2.93 17.92 -28.74
N LYS A 10 -1.74 18.25 -29.24
CA LYS A 10 -0.57 18.52 -28.39
C LYS A 10 -0.87 19.64 -27.37
N SER A 11 -1.47 20.74 -27.83
CA SER A 11 -1.84 21.88 -26.97
C SER A 11 -2.83 21.48 -25.88
N SER A 12 -3.80 20.60 -26.17
CA SER A 12 -4.72 20.08 -25.15
C SER A 12 -3.99 19.28 -24.08
N LEU A 13 -3.02 18.43 -24.47
CA LEU A 13 -2.21 17.67 -23.52
C LEU A 13 -1.29 18.56 -22.68
N GLU A 14 -0.66 19.57 -23.29
CA GLU A 14 0.15 20.57 -22.58
C GLU A 14 -0.70 21.35 -21.56
N GLY A 15 -1.91 21.73 -21.94
CA GLY A 15 -2.88 22.35 -21.02
C GLY A 15 -3.24 21.44 -19.86
N ILE A 16 -3.57 20.16 -20.12
CA ILE A 16 -3.85 19.20 -19.06
C ILE A 16 -2.66 19.06 -18.11
N GLN A 17 -1.44 18.97 -18.68
CA GLN A 17 -0.23 18.87 -17.89
C GLN A 17 -0.04 20.07 -16.96
N ALA A 18 -0.17 21.29 -17.48
CA ALA A 18 0.02 22.51 -16.71
C ALA A 18 -1.04 22.68 -15.60
N TRP A 19 -2.29 22.30 -15.87
CA TRP A 19 -3.41 22.57 -14.96
C TRP A 19 -3.76 21.43 -14.00
N TYR A 20 -3.35 20.19 -14.26
CA TYR A 20 -3.80 19.02 -13.50
C TYR A 20 -2.71 18.02 -13.08
N ILE A 21 -1.45 18.21 -13.48
CA ILE A 21 -0.36 17.30 -13.10
C ILE A 21 0.46 17.92 -11.98
N ARG A 22 0.01 17.69 -10.74
CA ARG A 22 0.69 18.02 -9.49
C ARG A 22 0.24 17.08 -8.37
N ASP A 23 0.98 17.03 -7.27
CA ASP A 23 0.75 16.07 -6.19
C ASP A 23 -0.64 16.23 -5.55
N GLU A 24 -1.12 17.45 -5.38
CA GLU A 24 -2.44 17.73 -4.76
C GLU A 24 -3.58 17.20 -5.63
N THR A 25 -3.51 17.40 -6.95
CA THR A 25 -4.53 16.91 -7.87
C THR A 25 -4.52 15.40 -8.00
N TYR A 26 -3.34 14.76 -7.90
CA TYR A 26 -3.26 13.30 -7.89
C TYR A 26 -3.82 12.72 -6.60
N SER A 27 -3.51 13.33 -5.45
CA SER A 27 -3.98 12.89 -4.14
C SER A 27 -5.50 12.99 -4.04
N ALA A 28 -6.06 14.14 -4.43
CA ALA A 28 -7.51 14.34 -4.46
C ALA A 28 -8.21 13.39 -5.45
N ALA A 29 -7.68 13.24 -6.67
CA ALA A 29 -8.26 12.32 -7.65
C ALA A 29 -8.19 10.85 -7.19
N LEU A 30 -7.10 10.45 -6.54
CA LEU A 30 -6.96 9.10 -5.99
C LEU A 30 -7.98 8.86 -4.88
N ALA A 31 -8.16 9.84 -3.98
CA ALA A 31 -9.13 9.77 -2.90
C ALA A 31 -10.56 9.60 -3.41
N GLU A 32 -10.96 10.34 -4.45
CA GLU A 32 -12.27 10.19 -5.07
C GLU A 32 -12.52 8.76 -5.59
N LEU A 33 -11.52 8.15 -6.24
CA LEU A 33 -11.66 6.77 -6.75
C LEU A 33 -11.73 5.74 -5.61
N VAL A 34 -10.90 5.90 -4.57
CA VAL A 34 -10.89 5.03 -3.40
C VAL A 34 -12.22 5.13 -2.64
N ASN A 35 -12.70 6.35 -2.41
CA ASN A 35 -13.96 6.61 -1.72
C ASN A 35 -15.16 6.10 -2.51
N ALA A 36 -15.14 6.20 -3.85
CA ALA A 36 -16.14 5.59 -4.70
C ALA A 36 -16.15 4.06 -4.60
N GLN A 37 -14.96 3.42 -4.54
CA GLN A 37 -14.85 1.97 -4.39
C GLN A 37 -15.32 1.52 -3.01
N LYS A 38 -14.97 2.24 -1.94
CA LYS A 38 -15.41 1.96 -0.57
C LYS A 38 -16.95 1.94 -0.45
N LYS A 39 -17.64 2.80 -1.20
CA LYS A 39 -19.12 2.88 -1.21
C LYS A 39 -19.79 1.73 -1.96
N SER A 40 -19.05 0.93 -2.75
CA SER A 40 -19.62 -0.21 -3.48
C SER A 40 -19.92 -1.38 -2.52
N PRO A 41 -21.13 -1.96 -2.56
CA PRO A 41 -21.47 -3.15 -1.78
C PRO A 41 -20.52 -4.33 -1.99
N LEU A 42 -19.96 -4.48 -3.21
CA LEU A 42 -19.00 -5.55 -3.49
C LEU A 42 -17.70 -5.39 -2.68
N ALA A 43 -17.26 -4.16 -2.40
CA ALA A 43 -16.01 -3.92 -1.68
C ALA A 43 -16.05 -4.49 -0.25
N ALA A 44 -17.23 -4.50 0.39
CA ALA A 44 -17.44 -5.04 1.72
C ALA A 44 -17.15 -6.55 1.83
N PHE A 45 -17.18 -7.30 0.71
CA PHE A 45 -16.80 -8.71 0.69
C PHE A 45 -15.28 -8.93 0.81
N TRP A 46 -14.46 -7.92 0.55
CA TRP A 46 -13.00 -8.03 0.63
C TRP A 46 -12.42 -7.51 1.95
N GLY A 47 -13.12 -6.56 2.57
CA GLY A 47 -12.74 -5.91 3.81
C GLY A 47 -13.64 -4.70 4.11
N ASP A 48 -13.58 -4.21 5.33
CA ASP A 48 -14.34 -3.04 5.80
C ASP A 48 -13.61 -1.71 5.57
N GLY A 49 -12.39 -1.76 5.01
CA GLY A 49 -11.56 -0.57 4.80
C GLY A 49 -10.81 -0.13 6.05
N THR A 50 -10.65 -1.01 7.05
CA THR A 50 -9.89 -0.73 8.28
C THR A 50 -8.49 -1.34 8.27
N THR A 51 -8.20 -2.26 7.34
CA THR A 51 -6.88 -2.87 7.24
C THR A 51 -6.20 -2.54 5.92
N SER A 52 -4.87 -2.49 5.94
CA SER A 52 -4.09 -2.19 4.73
C SER A 52 -2.74 -2.88 4.73
N SER A 53 -2.08 -2.88 3.57
CA SER A 53 -0.71 -3.30 3.43
C SER A 53 0.10 -2.27 2.65
N SER A 54 1.41 -2.28 2.80
CA SER A 54 2.30 -1.52 1.91
C SER A 54 3.51 -2.34 1.47
N ASP A 55 3.93 -2.08 0.24
CA ASP A 55 5.08 -2.74 -0.38
C ASP A 55 5.80 -1.80 -1.34
N GLY A 56 7.12 -2.01 -1.48
CA GLY A 56 8.00 -1.25 -2.35
C GLY A 56 8.28 -1.99 -3.64
N GLN A 57 7.75 -1.50 -4.75
CA GLN A 57 7.96 -2.08 -6.07
C GLN A 57 9.10 -1.37 -6.82
N ASN A 58 10.08 -2.14 -7.30
CA ASN A 58 11.19 -1.60 -8.09
C ASN A 58 10.87 -1.56 -9.58
N PHE A 59 11.17 -0.42 -10.19
CA PHE A 59 11.11 -0.18 -11.63
C PHE A 59 12.51 0.17 -12.12
N ARG A 60 12.96 -0.47 -13.19
CA ARG A 60 14.29 -0.22 -13.76
C ARG A 60 14.37 1.19 -14.32
N VAL A 61 15.56 1.77 -14.32
CA VAL A 61 15.81 3.09 -14.88
C VAL A 61 16.63 2.97 -16.15
N GLY A 62 16.08 3.47 -17.25
CA GLY A 62 16.77 3.46 -18.54
C GLY A 62 17.98 4.40 -18.56
N SER A 63 18.84 4.27 -19.58
CA SER A 63 20.13 4.97 -19.72
C SER A 63 20.08 6.49 -19.46
N HIS A 64 18.99 7.16 -19.83
CA HIS A 64 18.83 8.61 -19.69
C HIS A 64 18.41 9.08 -18.28
N GLY A 65 17.86 8.17 -17.46
CA GLY A 65 17.43 8.42 -16.08
C GLY A 65 18.45 7.93 -15.03
N ARG A 66 19.57 7.30 -15.43
CA ARG A 66 20.57 6.69 -14.53
C ARG A 66 21.02 7.58 -13.38
N TYR A 67 21.06 8.90 -13.57
CA TYR A 67 21.45 9.86 -12.54
C TYR A 67 20.42 9.98 -11.39
N ALA A 68 19.16 9.63 -11.64
CA ALA A 68 18.08 9.61 -10.65
C ALA A 68 17.71 8.20 -10.16
N GLY A 69 18.01 7.16 -10.96
CA GLY A 69 17.92 5.76 -10.55
C GLY A 69 19.06 5.34 -9.63
N GLN A 70 18.83 4.34 -8.80
CA GLN A 70 19.84 3.86 -7.85
C GLN A 70 19.97 2.34 -7.83
N VAL A 71 21.20 1.86 -7.72
CA VAL A 71 21.48 0.43 -7.67
C VAL A 71 21.04 -0.12 -6.32
N ASN A 72 20.04 -1.00 -6.34
CA ASN A 72 19.63 -1.76 -5.17
C ASN A 72 20.02 -3.22 -5.39
N LEU A 73 21.11 -3.65 -4.76
CA LEU A 73 21.71 -4.99 -4.95
C LEU A 73 20.74 -6.14 -4.65
N LYS A 74 19.67 -5.91 -3.86
CA LYS A 74 18.60 -6.90 -3.63
C LYS A 74 17.82 -7.20 -4.91
N TYR A 75 17.73 -6.24 -5.83
CA TYR A 75 16.91 -6.31 -7.05
C TYR A 75 17.75 -6.23 -8.34
N GLY A 76 19.07 -6.14 -8.23
CA GLY A 76 20.02 -6.19 -9.34
C GLY A 76 21.11 -5.12 -9.26
N GLN A 77 22.01 -5.12 -10.26
CA GLN A 77 23.07 -4.12 -10.39
C GLN A 77 22.62 -2.89 -11.21
N ASP A 78 21.43 -2.93 -11.79
CA ASP A 78 20.88 -1.83 -12.57
C ASP A 78 20.24 -0.75 -11.67
N PRO A 79 20.41 0.54 -12.00
CA PRO A 79 19.69 1.62 -11.34
C PRO A 79 18.16 1.41 -11.42
N SER A 80 17.49 1.56 -10.29
CA SER A 80 16.04 1.40 -10.13
C SER A 80 15.44 2.53 -9.29
N VAL A 81 14.15 2.76 -9.46
CA VAL A 81 13.34 3.62 -8.60
C VAL A 81 12.35 2.73 -7.88
N GLN A 82 12.24 2.90 -6.57
CA GLN A 82 11.29 2.16 -5.76
C GLN A 82 10.04 3.02 -5.54
N ILE A 83 8.90 2.48 -5.98
CA ILE A 83 7.59 3.07 -5.73
C ILE A 83 6.99 2.33 -4.54
N TYR A 84 6.83 3.05 -3.43
CA TYR A 84 6.19 2.54 -2.23
C TYR A 84 4.69 2.84 -2.30
N THR A 85 3.84 1.82 -2.21
CA THR A 85 2.38 2.00 -2.31
C THR A 85 1.67 1.33 -1.16
N HIS A 86 0.66 2.02 -0.62
CA HIS A 86 -0.29 1.49 0.34
C HIS A 86 -1.59 1.07 -0.33
N ILE A 87 -2.10 -0.09 0.06
CA ILE A 87 -3.28 -0.72 -0.52
C ILE A 87 -4.23 -1.13 0.60
N SER A 88 -5.50 -0.77 0.49
CA SER A 88 -6.54 -1.19 1.42
C SER A 88 -6.89 -2.67 1.24
N ASP A 89 -7.51 -3.27 2.25
CA ASP A 89 -8.15 -4.58 2.11
C ASP A 89 -9.24 -4.63 1.03
N GLN A 90 -9.74 -3.49 0.57
CA GLN A 90 -10.68 -3.39 -0.56
C GLN A 90 -9.99 -3.34 -1.93
N TYR A 91 -8.68 -3.61 -2.02
CA TYR A 91 -7.85 -3.58 -3.24
C TYR A 91 -7.63 -2.19 -3.85
N SER A 92 -7.97 -1.12 -3.14
CA SER A 92 -7.75 0.24 -3.61
C SER A 92 -6.37 0.73 -3.14
N PRO A 93 -5.46 1.12 -4.04
CA PRO A 93 -4.27 1.82 -3.62
C PRO A 93 -4.66 3.26 -3.22
N PHE A 94 -4.27 3.70 -2.03
CA PHE A 94 -4.71 4.99 -1.47
C PHE A 94 -3.57 5.97 -1.21
N TYR A 95 -2.32 5.50 -1.26
CA TYR A 95 -1.15 6.37 -1.12
C TYR A 95 0.03 5.78 -1.88
N THR A 96 0.86 6.64 -2.47
CA THR A 96 2.09 6.23 -3.14
C THR A 96 3.19 7.26 -2.96
N LYS A 97 4.44 6.81 -2.91
CA LYS A 97 5.60 7.68 -2.82
C LYS A 97 6.80 7.05 -3.51
N VAL A 98 7.54 7.86 -4.26
CA VAL A 98 8.86 7.46 -4.76
C VAL A 98 9.86 7.58 -3.61
N ILE A 99 10.54 6.48 -3.30
CA ILE A 99 11.54 6.43 -2.24
C ILE A 99 12.93 6.15 -2.84
N SER A 100 13.96 6.81 -2.29
CA SER A 100 15.36 6.62 -2.70
C SER A 100 16.26 6.49 -1.48
N ARG A 101 17.21 5.54 -1.49
CA ARG A 101 18.21 5.23 -0.44
C ARG A 101 17.70 4.83 0.96
N VAL A 102 16.46 5.15 1.33
CA VAL A 102 15.92 4.93 2.67
C VAL A 102 15.10 3.65 2.69
N ARG A 103 15.20 2.88 3.79
CA ARG A 103 14.44 1.65 3.96
C ARG A 103 12.94 1.95 3.95
N ASP A 104 12.20 1.10 3.24
CA ASP A 104 10.74 1.10 3.08
C ASP A 104 9.98 1.43 4.38
N SER A 105 10.45 0.88 5.50
CA SER A 105 9.84 1.01 6.82
C SER A 105 9.68 2.44 7.34
N THR A 106 10.47 3.42 6.88
CA THR A 106 10.32 4.81 7.33
C THR A 106 9.11 5.51 6.71
N HIS A 107 8.62 5.01 5.57
CA HIS A 107 7.53 5.64 4.81
C HIS A 107 6.16 5.00 5.08
N VAL A 108 6.10 3.93 5.86
CA VAL A 108 4.87 3.25 6.28
C VAL A 108 3.89 4.24 6.92
N LEU A 109 4.34 5.00 7.91
CA LEU A 109 3.51 5.94 8.67
C LEU A 109 3.04 7.14 7.84
N ASP A 110 3.86 7.58 6.87
CA ASP A 110 3.47 8.70 6.01
C ASP A 110 2.17 8.37 5.26
N GLY A 111 2.08 7.18 4.67
CA GLY A 111 0.90 6.80 3.91
C GLY A 111 -0.34 6.55 4.77
N LEU A 112 -0.17 6.20 6.04
CA LEU A 112 -1.28 6.01 6.99
C LEU A 112 -1.84 7.33 7.54
N LEU A 113 -1.04 8.38 7.58
CA LEU A 113 -1.42 9.67 8.16
C LEU A 113 -1.81 10.71 7.10
N TYR A 114 -1.20 10.65 5.92
CA TYR A 114 -1.28 11.72 4.91
C TYR A 114 -2.01 11.27 3.65
N HIS A 115 -3.07 10.46 3.80
CA HIS A 115 -4.00 10.14 2.73
C HIS A 115 -5.28 10.98 2.84
N GLU A 116 -5.86 11.39 1.71
CA GLU A 116 -7.09 12.20 1.69
C GLU A 116 -8.37 11.35 1.62
N THR A 117 -8.25 10.04 1.79
CA THR A 117 -9.37 9.09 1.65
C THR A 117 -10.19 8.96 2.94
N ASP A 118 -11.44 8.51 2.80
CA ASP A 118 -12.36 8.20 3.89
C ASP A 118 -12.03 6.85 4.58
N LEU A 119 -10.89 6.23 4.28
CA LEU A 119 -10.44 4.99 4.92
C LEU A 119 -10.04 5.26 6.38
N GLU A 120 -10.44 4.37 7.27
CA GLU A 120 -10.13 4.45 8.70
C GLU A 120 -9.20 3.31 9.06
N ILE A 121 -7.96 3.40 8.57
CA ILE A 121 -6.99 2.33 8.77
C ILE A 121 -6.62 2.22 10.25
N THR A 122 -6.79 1.04 10.82
CA THR A 122 -6.41 0.71 12.20
C THR A 122 -5.32 -0.35 12.26
N GLU A 123 -5.24 -1.23 11.26
CA GLU A 123 -4.22 -2.28 11.18
C GLU A 123 -3.45 -2.21 9.85
N HIS A 124 -2.12 -2.37 9.92
CA HIS A 124 -1.26 -2.27 8.75
C HIS A 124 -0.21 -3.38 8.65
N TYR A 125 -0.13 -3.98 7.46
CA TYR A 125 0.74 -5.10 7.12
C TYR A 125 1.94 -4.66 6.26
N THR A 126 3.12 -5.18 6.57
CA THR A 126 4.34 -4.92 5.77
C THR A 126 5.22 -6.15 5.70
N ASP A 127 6.06 -6.23 4.68
CA ASP A 127 7.19 -7.17 4.68
C ASP A 127 8.34 -6.67 5.57
N THR A 128 8.92 -7.58 6.38
CA THR A 128 10.01 -7.21 7.30
C THR A 128 11.28 -6.79 6.54
N ALA A 129 11.63 -5.50 6.61
CA ALA A 129 12.95 -4.98 6.25
C ALA A 129 13.36 -3.74 7.09
N GLY A 130 13.94 -3.98 8.28
CA GLY A 130 14.77 -3.02 9.03
C GLY A 130 14.07 -1.86 9.76
N PHE A 131 14.63 -1.44 10.92
CA PHE A 131 14.13 -0.40 11.85
C PHE A 131 12.79 -0.70 12.56
N THR A 132 12.64 -1.95 13.01
CA THR A 132 11.41 -2.47 13.60
C THR A 132 10.95 -1.73 14.85
N GLU A 133 11.82 -1.51 15.84
CA GLU A 133 11.38 -1.04 17.16
C GLU A 133 10.80 0.39 17.11
N HIS A 134 11.48 1.34 16.45
CA HIS A 134 10.97 2.71 16.38
C HIS A 134 9.65 2.80 15.59
N VAL A 135 9.48 1.97 14.55
CA VAL A 135 8.21 1.89 13.82
C VAL A 135 7.13 1.28 14.70
N PHE A 136 7.41 0.18 15.41
CA PHE A 136 6.48 -0.40 16.39
C PHE A 136 6.03 0.63 17.44
N ALA A 137 6.98 1.40 17.99
CA ALA A 137 6.69 2.43 18.97
C ALA A 137 5.78 3.53 18.39
N LEU A 138 6.13 4.09 17.23
CA LEU A 138 5.34 5.15 16.63
C LEU A 138 3.96 4.67 16.16
N MET A 139 3.85 3.46 15.61
CA MET A 139 2.58 2.86 15.24
C MET A 139 1.65 2.76 16.46
N HIS A 140 2.16 2.21 17.57
CA HIS A 140 1.41 2.12 18.82
C HIS A 140 0.98 3.50 19.34
N LEU A 141 1.92 4.46 19.42
CA LEU A 141 1.65 5.82 19.92
C LEU A 141 0.64 6.59 19.07
N LEU A 142 0.56 6.28 17.77
CA LEU A 142 -0.37 6.91 16.84
C LEU A 142 -1.71 6.17 16.75
N GLY A 143 -1.84 5.00 17.38
CA GLY A 143 -3.07 4.22 17.45
C GLY A 143 -3.23 3.17 16.35
N PHE A 144 -2.15 2.77 15.68
CA PHE A 144 -2.17 1.75 14.63
C PHE A 144 -1.61 0.42 15.15
N ALA A 145 -2.33 -0.67 14.87
CA ALA A 145 -1.82 -2.03 15.00
C ALA A 145 -0.83 -2.33 13.86
N PHE A 146 0.44 -2.52 14.21
CA PHE A 146 1.47 -2.87 13.24
C PHE A 146 1.67 -4.38 13.18
N ALA A 147 1.38 -4.97 12.02
CA ALA A 147 1.40 -6.41 11.83
C ALA A 147 2.34 -6.81 10.68
N PRO A 148 3.67 -6.73 10.88
CA PRO A 148 4.63 -7.12 9.87
C PRO A 148 4.70 -8.64 9.71
N ARG A 149 4.85 -9.13 8.47
CA ARG A 149 5.15 -10.55 8.22
C ARG A 149 6.57 -10.85 8.68
N ILE A 150 6.73 -11.72 9.68
CA ILE A 150 8.05 -12.14 10.20
C ILE A 150 8.52 -13.39 9.44
N ARG A 151 9.60 -13.25 8.65
CA ARG A 151 10.23 -14.39 7.92
C ARG A 151 11.19 -15.18 8.82
N ASP A 152 12.14 -14.51 9.46
CA ASP A 152 13.20 -15.14 10.27
C ASP A 152 12.88 -15.09 11.77
N LEU A 153 11.91 -15.90 12.18
CA LEU A 153 11.38 -15.89 13.55
C LEU A 153 12.41 -16.33 14.60
N HIS A 154 13.32 -17.24 14.22
CA HIS A 154 14.37 -17.78 15.10
C HIS A 154 15.44 -16.75 15.48
N ASP A 155 15.60 -15.68 14.68
CA ASP A 155 16.54 -14.59 14.95
C ASP A 155 15.95 -13.49 15.82
N LYS A 156 14.63 -13.51 16.04
CA LYS A 156 13.95 -12.49 16.84
C LYS A 156 13.93 -12.93 18.30
N ARG A 157 14.25 -11.97 19.18
CA ARG A 157 14.21 -12.14 20.63
C ARG A 157 13.09 -11.31 21.24
N LEU A 158 12.46 -11.86 22.29
CA LEU A 158 11.51 -11.20 23.17
C LEU A 158 12.24 -10.36 24.21
N PHE A 159 11.75 -9.17 24.48
CA PHE A 159 12.26 -8.33 25.56
C PHE A 159 11.30 -8.37 26.73
N ILE A 160 11.85 -8.57 27.93
CA ILE A 160 11.08 -8.64 29.17
C ILE A 160 11.63 -7.66 30.19
N HIS A 161 10.77 -7.34 31.16
CA HIS A 161 11.19 -6.77 32.42
C HIS A 161 11.34 -7.91 33.44
N GLY A 162 12.52 -8.02 34.05
CA GLY A 162 12.81 -9.07 35.04
C GLY A 162 13.67 -10.21 34.50
N LYS A 163 13.62 -11.33 35.21
CA LYS A 163 14.53 -12.48 35.09
C LYS A 163 14.00 -13.52 34.10
N ALA A 164 14.84 -13.93 33.14
CA ALA A 164 14.46 -14.94 32.13
C ALA A 164 14.20 -16.32 32.75
N GLU A 165 14.78 -16.59 33.92
CA GLU A 165 14.60 -17.82 34.68
C GLU A 165 13.13 -18.10 35.04
N LEU A 166 12.30 -17.04 35.16
CA LEU A 166 10.87 -17.15 35.44
C LEU A 166 10.07 -17.75 34.26
N TYR A 167 10.65 -17.80 33.06
CA TYR A 167 9.97 -18.22 31.83
C TYR A 167 10.67 -19.40 31.16
N GLN A 168 10.77 -20.54 31.86
CA GLN A 168 11.53 -21.72 31.42
C GLN A 168 11.29 -22.13 29.95
N GLY A 169 10.04 -22.13 29.49
CA GLY A 169 9.69 -22.51 28.11
C GLY A 169 10.04 -21.48 27.02
N LEU A 170 10.37 -20.25 27.39
CA LEU A 170 10.68 -19.15 26.47
C LEU A 170 12.12 -18.65 26.59
N GLN A 171 12.94 -19.23 27.47
CA GLN A 171 14.31 -18.79 27.72
C GLN A 171 15.16 -18.67 26.44
N SER A 172 15.03 -19.63 25.52
CA SER A 172 15.79 -19.64 24.26
C SER A 172 15.49 -18.47 23.32
N ILE A 173 14.31 -17.86 23.47
CA ILE A 173 13.85 -16.74 22.63
C ILE A 173 13.83 -15.41 23.39
N ILE A 174 14.14 -15.38 24.69
CA ILE A 174 14.27 -14.14 25.45
C ILE A 174 15.63 -13.50 25.18
N SER A 175 15.62 -12.18 24.99
CA SER A 175 16.82 -11.35 24.82
C SER A 175 17.61 -11.28 26.12
N THR A 176 18.94 -11.33 26.00
CA THR A 176 19.86 -11.07 27.13
C THR A 176 19.84 -9.61 27.58
N THR A 177 19.41 -8.70 26.71
CA THR A 177 19.20 -7.30 27.04
C THR A 177 17.83 -7.11 27.69
N SER A 178 17.79 -6.60 28.93
CA SER A 178 16.58 -6.21 29.64
C SER A 178 16.01 -4.89 29.13
N LEU A 179 14.70 -4.70 29.26
CA LEU A 179 14.04 -3.42 29.02
C LEU A 179 14.52 -2.34 30.01
N ASN A 180 14.84 -1.15 29.51
CA ASN A 180 15.18 0.00 30.34
C ASN A 180 13.98 0.95 30.48
N LEU A 181 13.14 0.72 31.48
CA LEU A 181 11.94 1.55 31.73
C LEU A 181 12.27 2.98 32.14
N LYS A 182 13.41 3.20 32.83
CA LYS A 182 13.84 4.54 33.24
C LYS A 182 14.09 5.46 32.05
N GLU A 183 14.57 4.91 30.93
CA GLU A 183 14.77 5.69 29.70
C GLU A 183 13.44 6.18 29.13
N ILE A 184 12.40 5.35 29.20
CA ILE A 184 11.05 5.71 28.76
C ILE A 184 10.50 6.81 29.66
N GLU A 185 10.58 6.63 30.99
CA GLU A 185 10.11 7.61 31.98
C GLU A 185 10.82 8.97 31.81
N THR A 186 12.14 8.96 31.63
CA THR A 186 12.96 10.19 31.51
C THR A 186 12.58 11.02 30.28
N HIS A 187 12.26 10.36 29.16
CA HIS A 187 11.98 11.04 27.89
C HIS A 187 10.50 11.00 27.48
N TRP A 188 9.59 10.61 28.38
CA TRP A 188 8.17 10.39 28.06
C TRP A 188 7.50 11.62 27.44
N HIS A 189 7.75 12.80 28.00
CA HIS A 189 7.20 14.06 27.47
C HIS A 189 7.69 14.34 26.04
N GLU A 190 8.94 14.02 25.71
CA GLU A 190 9.46 14.22 24.35
C GLU A 190 8.86 13.22 23.37
N VAL A 191 8.62 11.98 23.80
CA VAL A 191 7.92 10.95 23.02
C VAL A 191 6.51 11.41 22.69
N LEU A 192 5.75 11.89 23.67
CA LEU A 192 4.40 12.41 23.47
C LEU A 192 4.38 13.64 22.54
N ARG A 193 5.35 14.55 22.71
CA ARG A 193 5.50 15.71 21.82
C ARG A 193 5.75 15.26 20.38
N LEU A 194 6.66 14.31 20.17
CA LEU A 194 6.95 13.76 18.84
C LEU A 194 5.69 13.14 18.21
N ALA A 195 5.01 12.24 18.93
CA ALA A 195 3.81 11.58 18.42
C ALA A 195 2.72 12.60 18.07
N SER A 196 2.54 13.63 18.91
CA SER A 196 1.58 14.71 18.66
C SER A 196 1.96 15.55 17.44
N SER A 197 3.22 15.94 17.28
CA SER A 197 3.69 16.70 16.11
C SER A 197 3.54 15.92 14.80
N ILE A 198 3.73 14.60 14.83
CA ILE A 198 3.48 13.73 13.69
C ILE A 198 1.98 13.63 13.40
N LYS A 199 1.16 13.38 14.42
CA LYS A 199 -0.30 13.26 14.28
C LYS A 199 -0.97 14.54 13.77
N GLN A 200 -0.44 15.71 14.15
CA GLN A 200 -0.91 17.01 13.69
C GLN A 200 -0.35 17.41 12.32
N GLY A 201 0.54 16.62 11.72
CA GLY A 201 1.16 16.92 10.43
C GLY A 201 2.18 18.07 10.45
N THR A 202 2.67 18.49 11.62
CA THR A 202 3.75 19.49 11.73
C THR A 202 5.05 18.99 11.12
N VAL A 203 5.32 17.68 11.24
CA VAL A 203 6.48 17.00 10.66
C VAL A 203 6.07 15.61 10.18
N THR A 204 6.64 15.14 9.07
CA THR A 204 6.37 13.78 8.60
C THR A 204 7.09 12.73 9.47
N ALA A 205 6.47 11.56 9.61
CA ALA A 205 7.06 10.45 10.35
C ALA A 205 8.39 10.01 9.72
N SER A 206 8.44 9.93 8.38
CA SER A 206 9.65 9.58 7.64
C SER A 206 10.81 10.55 7.87
N LEU A 207 10.54 11.86 7.95
CA LEU A 207 11.54 12.88 8.20
C LEU A 207 12.13 12.72 9.61
N MET A 208 11.27 12.55 10.61
CA MET A 208 11.69 12.36 12.00
C MET A 208 12.48 11.05 12.17
N MET A 209 12.00 9.96 11.58
CA MET A 209 12.69 8.68 11.57
C MET A 209 14.07 8.76 10.94
N LYS A 210 14.20 9.47 9.81
CA LYS A 210 15.49 9.71 9.16
C LYS A 210 16.45 10.48 10.08
N LYS A 211 15.96 11.51 10.78
CA LYS A 211 16.75 12.32 11.73
C LYS A 211 17.19 11.50 12.93
N LEU A 212 16.30 10.69 13.51
CA LEU A 212 16.60 9.80 14.64
C LEU A 212 17.63 8.72 14.24
N ALA A 213 17.52 8.19 13.02
CA ALA A 213 18.46 7.20 12.50
C ALA A 213 19.87 7.75 12.24
N SER A 214 20.04 9.07 12.09
CA SER A 214 21.36 9.68 11.90
C SER A 214 22.20 9.72 13.19
N TYR A 215 21.58 9.78 14.38
CA TYR A 215 22.30 9.89 15.67
C TYR A 215 21.74 8.96 16.78
N PRO A 216 21.66 7.63 16.56
CA PRO A 216 20.88 6.73 17.41
C PRO A 216 21.47 6.53 18.82
N LYS A 217 22.78 6.71 19.02
CA LYS A 217 23.43 6.51 20.33
C LYS A 217 23.41 7.75 21.22
N GLN A 218 23.25 8.94 20.64
CA GLN A 218 23.36 10.23 21.32
C GLN A 218 22.00 10.86 21.62
N ASN A 219 20.90 10.28 21.13
CA ASN A 219 19.57 10.84 21.26
C ASN A 219 18.72 10.04 22.27
N GLY A 220 18.38 10.67 23.41
CA GLY A 220 17.53 10.08 24.45
C GLY A 220 16.12 9.70 23.95
N LEU A 221 15.54 10.52 23.07
CA LEU A 221 14.27 10.23 22.42
C LEU A 221 14.33 8.96 21.55
N ALA A 222 15.43 8.75 20.81
CA ALA A 222 15.62 7.52 20.03
C ALA A 222 15.75 6.29 20.92
N LYS A 223 16.43 6.41 22.06
CA LYS A 223 16.55 5.32 23.04
C LYS A 223 15.18 4.98 23.65
N ALA A 224 14.42 5.98 24.08
CA ALA A 224 13.08 5.78 24.63
C ALA A 224 12.13 5.12 23.62
N LEU A 225 12.07 5.62 22.37
CA LEU A 225 11.29 4.99 21.30
C LEU A 225 11.73 3.55 21.03
N ARG A 226 13.03 3.27 21.09
CA ARG A 226 13.52 1.90 20.93
C ARG A 226 13.00 1.00 22.05
N GLU A 227 13.04 1.42 23.32
CA GLU A 227 12.55 0.60 24.42
C GLU A 227 11.02 0.37 24.36
N ILE A 228 10.23 1.39 24.00
CA ILE A 228 8.79 1.22 23.72
C ILE A 228 8.59 0.22 22.57
N GLY A 229 9.35 0.38 21.50
CA GLY A 229 9.30 -0.50 20.34
C GLY A 229 9.64 -1.96 20.63
N ARG A 230 10.52 -2.19 21.62
CA ARG A 230 10.86 -3.53 22.11
C ARG A 230 9.69 -4.18 22.83
N ILE A 231 8.92 -3.41 23.60
CA ILE A 231 7.70 -3.88 24.28
C ILE A 231 6.68 -4.28 23.22
N GLU A 232 6.31 -3.35 22.34
CA GLU A 232 5.29 -3.58 21.29
C GLU A 232 5.67 -4.72 20.35
N ARG A 233 6.94 -4.80 19.94
CA ARG A 233 7.42 -5.92 19.12
C ARG A 233 7.30 -7.26 19.86
N SER A 234 7.57 -7.28 21.16
CA SER A 234 7.48 -8.51 21.96
C SER A 234 6.03 -8.95 22.12
N LEU A 235 5.11 -8.02 22.39
CA LEU A 235 3.67 -8.28 22.43
C LEU A 235 3.16 -8.82 21.09
N PHE A 236 3.48 -8.14 19.99
CA PHE A 236 3.13 -8.61 18.64
C PHE A 236 3.69 -10.01 18.35
N MET A 237 4.94 -10.29 18.74
CA MET A 237 5.52 -11.62 18.55
C MET A 237 4.76 -12.71 19.33
N LEU A 238 4.32 -12.42 20.55
CA LEU A 238 3.52 -13.37 21.34
C LEU A 238 2.18 -13.66 20.65
N ASP A 239 1.50 -12.63 20.14
CA ASP A 239 0.29 -12.82 19.35
C ASP A 239 0.56 -13.56 18.05
N TRP A 240 1.68 -13.25 17.37
CA TRP A 240 2.12 -13.94 16.17
C TRP A 240 2.39 -15.42 16.41
N PHE A 241 2.89 -15.82 17.59
CA PHE A 241 3.05 -17.23 17.95
C PHE A 241 1.72 -17.91 18.19
N ARG A 242 0.85 -17.25 18.96
CA ARG A 242 -0.38 -17.83 19.49
C ARG A 242 -1.53 -17.88 18.48
N ASP A 243 -1.69 -16.87 17.62
CA ASP A 243 -2.87 -16.71 16.75
C ASP A 243 -2.58 -17.07 15.28
N PRO A 244 -3.06 -18.24 14.79
CA PRO A 244 -2.98 -18.58 13.38
C PRO A 244 -3.82 -17.67 12.47
N LEU A 245 -4.90 -17.06 12.99
CA LEU A 245 -5.77 -16.19 12.20
C LEU A 245 -5.05 -14.89 11.87
N LEU A 246 -4.34 -14.28 12.82
CA LEU A 246 -3.45 -13.15 12.57
C LEU A 246 -2.50 -13.44 11.40
N ARG A 247 -1.81 -14.58 11.43
CA ARG A 247 -0.87 -14.97 10.35
C ARG A 247 -1.57 -15.09 9.00
N ARG A 248 -2.76 -15.67 8.96
CA ARG A 248 -3.57 -15.79 7.73
C ARG A 248 -4.02 -14.42 7.21
N ARG A 249 -4.48 -13.52 8.09
CA ARG A 249 -4.90 -12.16 7.71
C ARG A 249 -3.75 -11.35 7.14
N VAL A 250 -2.58 -11.36 7.80
CA VAL A 250 -1.36 -10.69 7.31
C VAL A 250 -0.95 -11.22 5.94
N GLN A 251 -0.93 -12.55 5.76
CA GLN A 251 -0.58 -13.15 4.47
C GLN A 251 -1.59 -12.79 3.37
N ALA A 252 -2.90 -12.81 3.67
CA ALA A 252 -3.93 -12.42 2.72
C ALA A 252 -3.79 -10.94 2.32
N GLY A 253 -3.55 -10.04 3.28
CA GLY A 253 -3.31 -8.61 3.03
C GLY A 253 -2.11 -8.38 2.11
N LEU A 254 -0.98 -9.02 2.39
CA LEU A 254 0.23 -8.91 1.56
C LEU A 254 0.03 -9.48 0.15
N ASN A 255 -0.72 -10.58 0.00
CA ASN A 255 -1.06 -11.13 -1.31
C ASN A 255 -1.84 -10.13 -2.19
N LYS A 256 -2.69 -9.27 -1.58
CA LYS A 256 -3.38 -8.19 -2.32
C LYS A 256 -2.37 -7.17 -2.87
N GLY A 257 -1.34 -6.86 -2.09
CA GLY A 257 -0.21 -6.04 -2.51
C GLY A 257 0.55 -6.61 -3.70
N GLU A 258 0.89 -7.90 -3.64
CA GLU A 258 1.58 -8.61 -4.73
C GLU A 258 0.73 -8.64 -6.02
N ALA A 259 -0.58 -8.89 -5.90
CA ALA A 259 -1.51 -8.88 -7.02
C ALA A 259 -1.63 -7.49 -7.66
N ARG A 260 -1.69 -6.43 -6.86
CA ARG A 260 -1.65 -5.05 -7.38
C ARG A 260 -0.36 -4.79 -8.12
N ASN A 261 0.78 -5.22 -7.57
CA ASN A 261 2.08 -5.01 -8.19
C ASN A 261 2.16 -5.71 -9.56
N ALA A 262 1.47 -6.83 -9.75
CA ALA A 262 1.33 -7.47 -11.06
C ALA A 262 0.54 -6.60 -12.06
N LEU A 263 -0.60 -6.05 -11.64
CA LEU A 263 -1.37 -5.09 -12.44
C LEU A 263 -0.55 -3.84 -12.78
N ALA A 264 0.15 -3.27 -11.79
CA ALA A 264 0.99 -2.10 -11.99
C ALA A 264 2.11 -2.37 -13.02
N ARG A 265 2.72 -3.57 -13.02
CA ARG A 265 3.69 -3.95 -14.09
C ARG A 265 3.05 -3.99 -15.47
N ALA A 266 1.85 -4.55 -15.58
CA ALA A 266 1.14 -4.64 -16.84
C ALA A 266 0.79 -3.24 -17.39
N VAL A 267 0.31 -2.35 -16.53
CA VAL A 267 0.02 -0.94 -16.91
C VAL A 267 1.31 -0.19 -17.27
N PHE A 268 2.42 -0.49 -16.60
CA PHE A 268 3.70 0.18 -16.81
C PHE A 268 4.53 -0.36 -18.01
N MET A 269 3.96 -1.23 -18.85
CA MET A 269 4.69 -1.95 -19.92
C MET A 269 5.41 -1.05 -20.95
N HIS A 270 4.96 0.20 -21.15
CA HIS A 270 5.56 1.11 -22.12
C HIS A 270 7.01 1.48 -21.76
N ARG A 271 7.89 1.61 -22.76
CA ARG A 271 9.35 1.79 -22.61
C ARG A 271 10.05 0.64 -21.87
N LEU A 272 9.64 -0.62 -22.11
CA LEU A 272 10.20 -1.83 -21.47
C LEU A 272 10.01 -1.87 -19.95
N GLY A 273 9.04 -1.13 -19.41
CA GLY A 273 8.89 -1.00 -17.95
C GLY A 273 9.99 -0.16 -17.29
N GLU A 274 10.67 0.69 -18.07
CA GLU A 274 11.73 1.56 -17.58
C GLU A 274 11.24 2.99 -17.29
N ILE A 275 11.62 3.51 -16.11
CA ILE A 275 11.55 4.93 -15.82
C ILE A 275 12.74 5.61 -16.52
N ARG A 276 12.47 6.57 -17.41
CA ARG A 276 13.53 7.31 -18.13
C ARG A 276 13.61 8.78 -17.71
N ASP A 277 12.77 9.20 -16.77
CA ASP A 277 12.69 10.58 -16.31
C ASP A 277 13.90 10.94 -15.45
N ARG A 278 14.43 12.15 -15.69
CA ARG A 278 15.65 12.65 -15.05
C ARG A 278 15.42 13.29 -13.68
N GLY A 279 14.24 13.86 -13.45
CA GLY A 279 13.91 14.57 -12.20
C GLY A 279 13.09 13.71 -11.24
N LEU A 280 13.37 13.81 -9.94
CA LEU A 280 12.61 13.12 -8.89
C LEU A 280 11.12 13.48 -8.93
N GLU A 281 10.80 14.74 -9.22
CA GLU A 281 9.43 15.22 -9.38
C GLU A 281 8.69 14.49 -10.52
N ASN A 282 9.32 14.39 -11.69
CA ASN A 282 8.73 13.66 -12.82
C ASN A 282 8.56 12.15 -12.54
N GLN A 283 9.46 11.57 -11.73
CA GLN A 283 9.31 10.19 -11.26
C GLN A 283 8.13 10.07 -10.29
N SER A 284 7.95 11.05 -9.39
CA SER A 284 6.80 11.13 -8.49
C SER A 284 5.49 11.19 -9.27
N TYR A 285 5.37 12.12 -10.22
CA TYR A 285 4.17 12.24 -11.05
C TYR A 285 3.87 10.98 -11.85
N ARG A 286 4.89 10.28 -12.34
CA ARG A 286 4.72 9.00 -13.02
C ARG A 286 4.22 7.91 -12.06
N ALA A 287 4.74 7.85 -10.84
CA ALA A 287 4.30 6.90 -9.82
C ALA A 287 2.85 7.17 -9.37
N SER A 288 2.51 8.45 -9.18
CA SER A 288 1.14 8.91 -8.87
C SER A 288 0.17 8.58 -10.01
N GLY A 289 0.55 8.85 -11.26
CA GLY A 289 -0.25 8.49 -12.43
C GLY A 289 -0.45 6.98 -12.59
N LEU A 290 0.59 6.17 -12.37
CA LEU A 290 0.48 4.70 -12.38
C LEU A 290 -0.49 4.21 -11.30
N THR A 291 -0.39 4.79 -10.09
CA THR A 291 -1.26 4.44 -8.97
C THR A 291 -2.71 4.83 -9.24
N LEU A 292 -2.94 6.03 -9.78
CA LEU A 292 -4.27 6.51 -10.16
C LEU A 292 -4.91 5.62 -11.24
N LEU A 293 -4.15 5.24 -12.28
CA LEU A 293 -4.65 4.33 -13.33
C LEU A 293 -4.97 2.95 -12.76
N THR A 294 -4.12 2.44 -11.87
CA THR A 294 -4.36 1.16 -11.19
C THR A 294 -5.63 1.21 -10.33
N ALA A 295 -5.86 2.32 -9.60
CA ALA A 295 -7.10 2.54 -8.85
C ALA A 295 -8.33 2.63 -9.77
N ALA A 296 -8.22 3.34 -10.90
CA ALA A 296 -9.30 3.46 -11.87
C ALA A 296 -9.70 2.11 -12.48
N ILE A 297 -8.72 1.24 -12.78
CA ILE A 297 -8.96 -0.14 -13.22
C ILE A 297 -9.67 -0.94 -12.12
N SER A 298 -9.18 -0.87 -10.88
CA SER A 298 -9.77 -1.56 -9.73
C SER A 298 -11.23 -1.15 -9.50
N LEU A 299 -11.51 0.16 -9.51
CA LEU A 299 -12.87 0.69 -9.37
C LEU A 299 -13.77 0.25 -10.53
N TRP A 300 -13.29 0.37 -11.78
CA TRP A 300 -14.05 -0.07 -12.95
C TRP A 300 -14.43 -1.54 -12.83
N ASN A 301 -13.47 -2.39 -12.49
CA ASN A 301 -13.71 -3.81 -12.33
C ASN A 301 -14.69 -4.10 -11.19
N THR A 302 -14.55 -3.43 -10.04
CA THR A 302 -15.48 -3.55 -8.91
C THR A 302 -16.92 -3.27 -9.38
N VAL A 303 -17.15 -2.15 -10.05
CA VAL A 303 -18.46 -1.76 -10.59
C VAL A 303 -19.02 -2.79 -11.57
N TYR A 304 -18.22 -3.31 -12.50
CA TYR A 304 -18.73 -4.25 -13.51
C TYR A 304 -18.87 -5.68 -12.99
N ILE A 305 -18.05 -6.10 -12.02
CA ILE A 305 -18.22 -7.39 -11.34
C ILE A 305 -19.54 -7.36 -10.55
N GLU A 306 -19.81 -6.29 -9.79
CA GLU A 306 -21.06 -6.13 -9.04
C GLU A 306 -22.28 -6.21 -9.98
N ARG A 307 -22.24 -5.47 -11.10
CA ARG A 307 -23.30 -5.51 -12.10
C ARG A 307 -23.47 -6.88 -12.75
N ALA A 308 -22.37 -7.61 -12.96
CA ALA A 308 -22.42 -8.97 -13.49
C ALA A 308 -23.10 -9.93 -12.49
N ILE A 309 -22.74 -9.84 -11.21
CA ILE A 309 -23.38 -10.60 -10.11
C ILE A 309 -24.88 -10.30 -10.07
N ASP A 310 -25.28 -9.03 -10.11
CA ASP A 310 -26.70 -8.65 -10.08
C ASP A 310 -27.45 -9.12 -11.33
N SER A 311 -26.81 -9.09 -12.50
CA SER A 311 -27.39 -9.64 -13.72
C SER A 311 -27.58 -11.16 -13.63
N LEU A 312 -26.68 -11.89 -12.97
CA LEU A 312 -26.80 -13.33 -12.76
C LEU A 312 -27.92 -13.64 -11.74
N ARG A 313 -27.99 -12.87 -10.65
CA ARG A 313 -29.09 -12.95 -9.67
C ARG A 313 -30.46 -12.74 -10.32
N ARG A 314 -30.61 -11.69 -11.15
CA ARG A 314 -31.84 -11.42 -11.90
C ARG A 314 -32.24 -12.52 -12.89
N LYS A 315 -31.28 -13.31 -13.37
CA LYS A 315 -31.52 -14.47 -14.25
C LYS A 315 -31.88 -15.74 -13.47
N GLY A 316 -31.96 -15.67 -12.14
CA GLY A 316 -32.25 -16.81 -11.27
C GLY A 316 -31.11 -17.82 -11.17
N ILE A 317 -29.86 -17.40 -11.46
CA ILE A 317 -28.69 -18.28 -11.31
C ILE A 317 -28.27 -18.22 -9.84
N PRO A 318 -28.20 -19.36 -9.13
CA PRO A 318 -27.76 -19.38 -7.74
C PRO A 318 -26.29 -18.98 -7.67
N ILE A 319 -25.97 -18.06 -6.76
CA ILE A 319 -24.61 -17.57 -6.51
C ILE A 319 -24.24 -17.95 -5.09
N ASN A 320 -23.12 -18.65 -4.92
CA ASN A 320 -22.55 -18.87 -3.61
C ASN A 320 -21.86 -17.58 -3.13
N GLU A 321 -22.42 -16.94 -2.12
CA GLU A 321 -21.89 -15.67 -1.59
C GLU A 321 -20.48 -15.83 -0.98
N GLN A 322 -20.14 -17.01 -0.47
CA GLN A 322 -18.79 -17.30 0.04
C GLN A 322 -17.73 -17.25 -1.07
N LEU A 323 -18.12 -17.46 -2.33
CA LEU A 323 -17.18 -17.37 -3.45
C LEU A 323 -16.94 -15.92 -3.91
N ILE A 324 -17.81 -14.98 -3.54
CA ILE A 324 -17.68 -13.56 -3.92
C ILE A 324 -16.42 -12.96 -3.28
N THR A 325 -16.09 -13.36 -2.05
CA THR A 325 -14.89 -12.90 -1.33
C THR A 325 -13.58 -13.31 -2.02
N HIS A 326 -13.63 -14.31 -2.91
CA HIS A 326 -12.48 -14.79 -3.68
C HIS A 326 -12.31 -14.10 -5.04
N LEU A 327 -13.26 -13.25 -5.44
CA LEU A 327 -13.12 -12.42 -6.64
C LEU A 327 -12.07 -11.33 -6.41
N SER A 328 -11.37 -10.94 -7.47
CA SER A 328 -10.39 -9.85 -7.42
C SER A 328 -10.75 -8.77 -8.43
N PRO A 329 -10.78 -7.49 -8.03
CA PRO A 329 -10.98 -6.37 -8.95
C PRO A 329 -9.71 -6.05 -9.75
N LEU A 330 -8.63 -6.81 -9.59
CA LEU A 330 -7.34 -6.53 -10.21
C LEU A 330 -7.14 -7.24 -11.55
N GLY A 331 -8.16 -7.86 -12.18
CA GLY A 331 -7.99 -8.46 -13.52
C GLY A 331 -7.84 -7.40 -14.63
N TRP A 332 -6.97 -7.61 -15.61
CA TRP A 332 -6.75 -6.62 -16.70
C TRP A 332 -6.77 -7.18 -18.12
N GLU A 333 -7.00 -8.48 -18.32
CA GLU A 333 -7.00 -9.09 -19.66
C GLU A 333 -8.07 -8.50 -20.59
N HIS A 334 -9.16 -7.96 -20.04
CA HIS A 334 -10.21 -7.29 -20.80
C HIS A 334 -9.94 -5.81 -21.09
N ILE A 335 -8.81 -5.27 -20.64
CA ILE A 335 -8.43 -3.86 -20.78
C ILE A 335 -7.32 -3.74 -21.82
N ASN A 336 -7.52 -2.86 -22.80
CA ASN A 336 -6.47 -2.60 -23.77
C ASN A 336 -5.41 -1.64 -23.19
N LEU A 337 -4.21 -2.17 -22.92
CA LEU A 337 -3.08 -1.42 -22.38
C LEU A 337 -2.08 -0.95 -23.46
N SER A 338 -2.29 -1.34 -24.73
CA SER A 338 -1.35 -1.07 -25.83
C SER A 338 -2.05 -0.78 -27.16
N GLY A 339 -1.33 -0.18 -28.12
CA GLY A 339 -1.90 0.20 -29.42
C GLY A 339 -2.68 1.51 -29.38
N ASP A 340 -3.60 1.69 -30.33
CA ASP A 340 -4.33 2.94 -30.53
C ASP A 340 -5.55 3.08 -29.60
N TYR A 341 -5.67 4.24 -28.96
CA TYR A 341 -6.77 4.56 -28.06
C TYR A 341 -7.88 5.26 -28.84
N VAL A 342 -8.70 4.48 -29.53
CA VAL A 342 -9.82 5.00 -30.33
C VAL A 342 -11.04 5.23 -29.44
N TRP A 343 -11.26 6.49 -29.07
CA TRP A 343 -12.44 6.92 -28.33
C TRP A 343 -13.63 7.06 -29.28
N ARG A 344 -14.62 6.18 -29.16
CA ARG A 344 -15.88 6.31 -29.90
C ARG A 344 -16.67 7.51 -29.38
N THR A 345 -16.54 8.66 -30.02
CA THR A 345 -17.25 9.93 -29.69
C THR A 345 -18.77 9.82 -29.71
N ASN A 346 -19.32 8.81 -30.41
CA ASN A 346 -20.77 8.58 -30.51
C ASN A 346 -21.37 7.82 -29.31
N LEU A 347 -20.56 7.30 -28.39
CA LEU A 347 -21.01 6.60 -27.19
C LEU A 347 -20.97 7.55 -25.98
N LYS A 348 -21.81 8.59 -26.00
CA LYS A 348 -22.10 9.36 -24.79
C LYS A 348 -23.03 8.54 -23.90
N LEU A 349 -22.46 7.84 -22.93
CA LEU A 349 -23.25 7.28 -21.83
C LEU A 349 -23.85 8.47 -21.06
N GLY A 350 -25.16 8.46 -20.84
CA GLY A 350 -25.80 9.43 -19.95
C GLY A 350 -25.23 9.33 -18.53
N GLN A 351 -25.35 10.38 -17.74
CA GLN A 351 -24.95 10.34 -16.32
C GLN A 351 -25.60 9.14 -15.61
N GLY A 352 -24.80 8.40 -14.84
CA GLY A 352 -25.24 7.19 -14.14
C GLY A 352 -25.51 5.97 -15.04
N LYS A 353 -25.30 6.06 -16.36
CA LYS A 353 -25.44 4.91 -17.27
C LYS A 353 -24.12 4.17 -17.44
N TYR A 354 -24.22 2.85 -17.52
CA TYR A 354 -23.07 1.95 -17.69
C TYR A 354 -23.10 1.31 -19.07
N ARG A 355 -21.95 0.81 -19.53
CA ARG A 355 -21.89 -0.01 -20.73
C ARG A 355 -22.64 -1.32 -20.51
N ALA A 356 -23.23 -1.84 -21.58
CA ALA A 356 -23.88 -3.14 -21.54
C ALA A 356 -22.86 -4.24 -21.19
N LEU A 357 -23.28 -5.22 -20.40
CA LEU A 357 -22.51 -6.43 -20.17
C LEU A 357 -22.42 -7.24 -21.46
N ARG A 358 -21.28 -7.92 -21.67
CA ARG A 358 -21.14 -8.85 -22.80
C ARG A 358 -22.08 -10.04 -22.58
N SER A 359 -22.72 -10.51 -23.64
CA SER A 359 -23.57 -11.71 -23.59
C SER A 359 -22.70 -12.95 -23.40
N VAL A 360 -22.93 -13.68 -22.30
CA VAL A 360 -22.32 -14.99 -22.05
C VAL A 360 -23.44 -16.03 -22.04
N ASN A 361 -23.20 -17.19 -22.67
CA ASN A 361 -24.17 -18.28 -22.70
C ASN A 361 -24.32 -18.91 -21.30
N SER A 362 -25.30 -18.43 -20.54
CA SER A 362 -25.54 -18.88 -19.16
C SER A 362 -26.13 -20.29 -19.06
N ASN A 363 -26.54 -20.92 -20.16
CA ASN A 363 -27.13 -22.26 -20.14
C ASN A 363 -26.14 -23.34 -19.72
N MET A 364 -24.83 -23.08 -19.83
CA MET A 364 -23.78 -23.97 -19.33
C MET A 364 -23.78 -24.10 -17.80
N TYR A 365 -24.25 -23.08 -17.08
CA TYR A 365 -24.19 -23.03 -15.61
C TYR A 365 -25.52 -23.41 -14.94
N LYS A 366 -26.59 -23.59 -15.72
CA LYS A 366 -27.91 -24.03 -15.21
C LYS A 366 -27.99 -25.55 -14.98
N LYS A 367 -27.02 -26.33 -15.47
CA LYS A 367 -27.07 -27.81 -15.48
C LYS A 367 -26.55 -28.50 -14.19
N GLN A 368 -26.29 -27.76 -13.12
CA GLN A 368 -25.76 -28.33 -11.86
C GLN A 368 -26.58 -27.92 -10.61
N ALA A 369 -27.90 -27.75 -10.77
CA ALA A 369 -28.80 -27.59 -9.64
C ALA A 369 -29.44 -28.94 -9.28
#